data_AF-A0A2G4J874-F1
#
_entry.id   AF-A0A2G4J874-F1
#
_cell.length_a   1.000
_cell.length_b   1.000
_cell.length_c   1.000
_cell.angle_alpha   90.00
_cell.angle_beta   90.00
_cell.angle_gamma   90.00
#
_symmetry.space_group_name_H-M   'P 1'
#
loop_
_entity.id
_entity.type
_entity.pdbx_description
1 polymer ?
#
loop_
_entity_poly.entity_id
_entity_poly.type
_entity_poly.pdbx_seq_one_letter_code
_entity_poly.pdbx_strand_id
1 'polypeptide(L)'
;MFFGGPARATDTLPQSTIDELLRLDSQAALVAARKNIFGVVATSDAGHDQALTAAQSNQVLAIYGLGKTLTAEVLLESEPHVFKSSRAKPVWGHLQQYTLERIAPPCVYLKKIEQSEILCLSKGQ
;
A
#
# COMPACT_ATOMS: atom_id res chain seq x y z
N MET A 1 42.18 -15.40 -38.92
CA MET A 1 41.06 -14.68 -38.28
C MET A 1 39.76 -15.25 -38.81
N PHE A 2 39.08 -16.09 -38.03
CA PHE A 2 37.68 -16.45 -38.25
C PHE A 2 37.06 -16.61 -36.86
N PHE A 3 36.32 -15.60 -36.41
CA PHE A 3 35.51 -15.70 -35.21
C PHE A 3 34.19 -16.36 -35.61
N GLY A 4 34.06 -17.66 -35.32
CA GLY A 4 32.77 -18.34 -35.30
C GLY A 4 31.98 -17.86 -34.09
N GLY A 5 30.93 -17.09 -34.32
CA GLY A 5 30.01 -16.65 -33.28
C GLY A 5 28.96 -17.72 -32.96
N PRO A 6 28.62 -17.96 -31.67
CA PRO A 6 27.43 -18.69 -31.30
C PRO A 6 26.33 -17.72 -30.83
N ALA A 7 25.13 -17.81 -31.41
CA ALA A 7 23.86 -17.38 -30.82
C ALA A 7 22.78 -17.67 -31.88
N ARG A 8 21.62 -18.27 -31.60
CA ARG A 8 20.83 -18.19 -30.38
C ARG A 8 19.81 -19.32 -30.48
N ALA A 9 19.77 -20.22 -29.49
CA ALA A 9 18.64 -21.13 -29.33
C ALA A 9 17.41 -20.27 -29.03
N THR A 10 16.43 -20.29 -29.93
CA THR A 10 15.09 -19.77 -29.64
C THR A 10 14.45 -20.72 -28.65
N ASP A 11 14.35 -20.26 -27.40
CA ASP A 11 13.58 -20.88 -26.33
C ASP A 11 12.09 -20.79 -26.70
N THR A 12 11.61 -21.74 -27.49
CA THR A 12 10.17 -21.95 -27.71
C THR A 12 9.62 -22.62 -26.45
N LEU A 13 9.21 -21.80 -25.49
CA LEU A 13 8.29 -22.25 -24.44
C LEU A 13 7.08 -22.90 -25.11
N PRO A 14 6.66 -24.11 -24.69
CA PRO A 14 5.59 -24.83 -25.34
C PRO A 14 4.30 -24.00 -25.26
N GLN A 15 3.73 -23.65 -26.42
CA GLN A 15 2.53 -22.81 -26.51
C GLN A 15 1.36 -23.36 -25.69
N SER A 16 1.34 -24.68 -25.42
CA SER A 16 0.34 -25.34 -24.56
C SER A 16 0.30 -24.79 -23.13
N THR A 17 1.43 -24.41 -22.55
CA THR A 17 1.47 -23.85 -21.19
C THR A 17 0.91 -22.43 -21.13
N ILE A 18 1.09 -21.63 -22.20
CA ILE A 18 0.60 -20.25 -22.22
C ILE A 18 -0.93 -20.22 -22.29
N ASP A 19 -1.51 -21.06 -23.15
CA ASP A 19 -2.97 -21.19 -23.26
C ASP A 19 -3.60 -21.71 -21.95
N GLU A 20 -2.93 -22.62 -21.26
CA GLU A 20 -3.41 -23.14 -19.97
C GLU A 20 -3.38 -22.07 -18.87
N LEU A 21 -2.31 -21.27 -18.78
CA LEU A 21 -2.24 -20.14 -17.86
C LEU A 21 -3.31 -19.08 -18.16
N LEU A 22 -3.51 -18.74 -19.43
CA LEU A 22 -4.53 -17.76 -19.83
C LEU A 22 -5.96 -18.24 -19.50
N ARG A 23 -6.20 -19.55 -19.64
CA ARG A 23 -7.50 -20.16 -19.28
C ARG A 23 -7.75 -20.14 -17.78
N LEU A 24 -6.72 -20.38 -16.96
CA LEU A 24 -6.81 -20.29 -15.50
C LEU A 24 -7.09 -18.85 -15.04
N ASP A 25 -6.38 -17.88 -15.61
CA ASP A 25 -6.56 -16.47 -15.27
C ASP A 25 -7.97 -15.95 -15.62
N SER A 26 -8.47 -16.35 -16.79
CA SER A 26 -9.83 -16.03 -17.24
C SER A 26 -10.91 -16.61 -16.30
N GLN A 27 -10.70 -17.82 -15.78
CA GLN A 27 -11.62 -18.43 -14.80
C GLN A 27 -11.56 -17.72 -13.45
N ALA A 28 -10.38 -17.35 -12.98
CA ALA A 28 -10.20 -16.61 -11.73
C ALA A 28 -10.90 -15.25 -11.79
N ALA A 29 -10.75 -14.52 -12.90
CA ALA A 29 -11.42 -13.23 -13.13
C ALA A 29 -12.95 -13.36 -13.11
N LEU A 30 -13.51 -14.39 -13.74
CA LEU A 30 -14.96 -14.62 -13.76
C LEU A 30 -15.53 -14.99 -12.39
N VAL A 31 -14.82 -15.79 -11.60
CA VAL A 31 -15.23 -16.15 -10.24
C VAL A 31 -15.19 -14.91 -9.32
N ALA A 32 -14.16 -14.09 -9.42
CA ALA A 32 -14.05 -12.84 -8.66
C ALA A 32 -15.16 -11.84 -9.02
N ALA A 33 -15.47 -11.68 -10.31
CA ALA A 33 -16.55 -10.83 -10.77
C ALA A 33 -17.93 -11.32 -10.30
N ARG A 34 -18.19 -12.63 -10.37
CA ARG A 34 -19.44 -13.22 -9.86
C ARG A 34 -19.60 -13.05 -8.35
N LYS A 35 -18.52 -13.19 -7.58
CA LYS A 35 -18.51 -12.98 -6.13
C LYS A 35 -18.84 -11.53 -5.76
N ASN A 36 -18.44 -10.57 -6.60
CA ASN A 36 -18.74 -9.15 -6.41
C ASN A 36 -20.20 -8.79 -6.77
N ILE A 37 -20.82 -9.51 -7.70
CA ILE A 37 -22.20 -9.26 -8.13
C ILE A 37 -23.25 -9.88 -7.17
N PHE A 38 -22.94 -11.01 -6.53
CA PHE A 38 -23.88 -11.68 -5.59
C PHE A 38 -23.58 -11.43 -4.08
N GLY A 39 -22.49 -10.74 -3.75
CA GLY A 39 -22.01 -10.55 -2.37
C GLY A 39 -22.45 -9.27 -1.66
N VAL A 40 -23.46 -8.54 -2.15
CA VAL A 40 -23.90 -7.26 -1.55
C VAL A 40 -24.93 -7.43 -0.42
N VAL A 41 -25.31 -8.65 -0.03
CA VAL A 41 -26.14 -8.88 1.17
C VAL A 41 -25.80 -10.22 1.83
N ALA A 42 -24.78 -10.25 2.69
CA ALA A 42 -24.72 -11.14 3.85
C ALA A 42 -23.58 -10.69 4.78
N THR A 43 -24.02 -10.10 5.87
CA THR A 43 -23.29 -9.65 7.06
C THR A 43 -22.35 -10.70 7.66
N SER A 44 -21.20 -10.21 8.14
CA SER A 44 -20.63 -10.46 9.47
C SER A 44 -20.50 -11.91 9.94
N ASP A 45 -19.27 -12.46 9.88
CA ASP A 45 -18.54 -13.17 10.97
C ASP A 45 -17.22 -13.71 10.36
N ALA A 46 -16.05 -13.76 10.97
CA ALA A 46 -15.64 -13.63 12.36
C ALA A 46 -14.16 -13.18 12.36
N GLY A 47 -13.81 -12.28 13.27
CA GLY A 47 -12.43 -11.78 13.45
C GLY A 47 -12.30 -10.26 13.57
N HIS A 48 -13.42 -9.53 13.68
CA HIS A 48 -13.42 -8.06 13.73
C HIS A 48 -13.47 -7.45 15.13
N ASP A 49 -13.26 -8.24 16.20
CA ASP A 49 -13.29 -7.76 17.59
C ASP A 49 -12.06 -6.92 18.02
N GLN A 50 -11.19 -6.52 17.08
CA GLN A 50 -10.18 -5.48 17.32
C GLN A 50 -10.21 -4.31 16.30
N ALA A 51 -11.07 -4.37 15.27
CA ALA A 51 -11.10 -3.34 14.23
C ALA A 51 -11.99 -2.12 14.58
N LEU A 52 -12.88 -2.25 15.57
CA LEU A 52 -13.83 -1.19 15.94
C LEU A 52 -13.25 -0.14 16.90
N THR A 53 -12.06 -0.35 17.46
CA THR A 53 -11.29 0.69 18.17
C THR A 53 -10.33 1.47 17.27
N ALA A 54 -10.18 1.09 15.99
CA ALA A 54 -9.27 1.75 15.05
C ALA A 54 -9.91 2.89 14.24
N ALA A 55 -11.25 3.04 14.29
CA ALA A 55 -11.99 4.05 13.55
C ALA A 55 -11.78 5.51 14.04
N GLN A 56 -10.94 5.73 15.07
CA GLN A 56 -10.58 7.06 15.57
C GLN A 56 -9.07 7.22 15.85
N SER A 57 -8.25 6.21 15.57
CA SER A 57 -6.83 6.26 15.87
C SER A 57 -6.04 6.70 14.64
N ASN A 58 -5.19 7.72 14.83
CA ASN A 58 -4.20 8.14 13.84
C ASN A 58 -3.34 6.94 13.42
N GLN A 59 -3.15 6.73 12.12
CA GLN A 59 -2.34 5.60 11.61
C GLN A 59 -1.54 5.97 10.37
N VAL A 60 -0.42 5.28 10.14
CA VAL A 60 0.34 5.41 8.89
C VAL A 60 -0.20 4.41 7.88
N LEU A 61 -0.58 4.90 6.69
CA LEU A 61 -1.03 4.09 5.57
C LEU A 61 0.15 3.59 4.75
N ALA A 62 1.09 4.48 4.43
CA ALA A 62 2.26 4.16 3.62
C ALA A 62 3.43 5.09 3.92
N ILE A 63 4.66 4.58 3.75
CA ILE A 63 5.87 5.40 3.69
C ILE A 63 6.63 4.97 2.43
N TYR A 64 6.93 5.93 1.55
CA TYR A 64 7.58 5.68 0.27
C TYR A 64 8.53 6.83 -0.10
N GLY A 65 9.32 6.61 -1.14
CA GLY A 65 10.37 7.53 -1.58
C GLY A 65 11.77 7.04 -1.20
N LEU A 66 12.79 7.82 -1.57
CA LEU A 66 14.19 7.41 -1.50
C LEU A 66 15.04 8.51 -0.87
N GLY A 67 15.97 8.11 0.00
CA GLY A 67 16.93 9.00 0.64
C GLY A 67 16.26 10.13 1.43
N LYS A 68 16.47 11.38 0.98
CA LYS A 68 15.93 12.59 1.64
C LYS A 68 14.52 12.96 1.18
N THR A 69 13.98 12.26 0.19
CA THR A 69 12.67 12.54 -0.41
C THR A 69 11.66 11.48 0.04
N LEU A 70 11.53 11.30 1.35
CA LEU A 70 10.52 10.42 1.92
C LEU A 70 9.16 11.14 1.95
N THR A 71 8.12 10.38 1.66
CA THR A 71 6.72 10.79 1.75
C THR A 71 5.99 9.77 2.61
N ALA A 72 5.16 10.26 3.51
CA ALA A 72 4.32 9.44 4.36
C ALA A 72 2.86 9.82 4.14
N GLU A 73 2.03 8.81 3.92
CA GLU A 73 0.58 8.92 3.93
C GLU A 73 0.10 8.45 5.29
N VAL A 74 -0.64 9.30 5.96
CA VAL A 74 -1.17 9.05 7.30
C VAL A 74 -2.66 9.35 7.31
N LEU A 75 -3.43 8.54 8.00
CA LEU A 75 -4.82 8.81 8.28
C LEU A 75 -4.88 9.49 9.64
N LEU A 76 -5.28 10.76 9.67
CA LEU A 76 -5.44 11.55 10.89
C LEU A 76 -6.90 11.94 11.01
N GLU A 77 -7.53 11.70 12.17
CA GLU A 77 -8.93 12.07 12.40
C GLU A 77 -9.89 11.56 11.29
N SER A 78 -9.60 10.37 10.74
CA SER A 78 -10.30 9.74 9.59
C SER A 78 -10.13 10.44 8.23
N GLU A 79 -9.20 11.39 8.10
CA GLU A 79 -8.87 12.03 6.83
C GLU A 79 -7.43 11.68 6.38
N PRO A 80 -7.23 11.33 5.10
CA PRO A 80 -5.90 11.03 4.57
C PRO A 80 -5.09 12.31 4.41
N HIS A 81 -3.88 12.29 4.95
CA HIS A 81 -2.92 13.38 4.93
C HIS A 81 -1.59 12.92 4.36
N VAL A 82 -0.98 13.78 3.55
CA VAL A 82 0.30 13.47 2.90
C VAL A 82 1.38 14.41 3.41
N PHE A 83 2.39 13.85 4.06
CA PHE A 83 3.55 14.58 4.57
C PHE A 83 4.80 14.23 3.75
N LYS A 84 5.64 15.23 3.49
CA LYS A 84 6.94 15.04 2.82
C LYS A 84 8.06 15.46 3.75
N SER A 85 9.14 14.68 3.81
CA SER A 85 10.29 14.96 4.68
C SER A 85 10.93 16.34 4.45
N SER A 86 10.72 16.95 3.28
CA SER A 86 11.21 18.30 2.96
C SER A 86 10.34 19.44 3.51
N ARG A 87 9.15 19.14 4.05
CA ARG A 87 8.18 20.15 4.50
C ARG A 87 7.55 19.74 5.82
N ALA A 88 7.50 20.72 6.73
CA ALA A 88 6.88 20.55 8.04
C ALA A 88 5.33 20.47 7.95
N LYS A 89 4.73 21.11 6.93
CA LYS A 89 3.26 21.11 6.71
C LYS A 89 2.83 19.99 5.77
N PRO A 90 1.60 19.47 5.92
CA PRO A 90 1.05 18.51 4.97
C PRO A 90 0.96 19.14 3.57
N VAL A 91 1.28 18.34 2.56
CA VAL A 91 1.11 18.70 1.14
C VAL A 91 -0.37 18.56 0.76
N TRP A 92 -1.08 17.66 1.43
CA TRP A 92 -2.50 17.41 1.22
C TRP A 92 -3.19 17.13 2.55
N GLY A 93 -4.33 17.78 2.75
CA GLY A 93 -5.16 17.72 3.96
C GLY A 93 -5.12 19.04 4.76
N HIS A 94 -6.22 19.37 5.46
CA HIS A 94 -6.44 20.69 6.08
C HIS A 94 -6.01 20.77 7.56
N LEU A 95 -5.26 19.78 8.07
CA LEU A 95 -4.82 19.77 9.46
C LEU A 95 -3.59 20.66 9.70
N GLN A 96 -3.86 21.92 10.07
CA GLN A 96 -2.83 22.91 10.46
C GLN A 96 -2.20 22.61 11.83
N GLN A 97 -2.79 21.74 12.64
CA GLN A 97 -2.34 21.45 14.00
C GLN A 97 -1.18 20.45 14.06
N TYR A 98 -0.98 19.66 12.99
CA TYR A 98 0.05 18.65 12.92
C TYR A 98 1.23 19.13 12.08
N THR A 99 2.42 19.00 12.64
CA THR A 99 3.68 19.33 11.98
C THR A 99 4.55 18.08 11.89
N LEU A 100 5.13 17.82 10.72
CA LEU A 100 6.08 16.73 10.54
C LEU A 100 7.42 17.11 11.17
N GLU A 101 7.90 16.29 12.10
CA GLU A 101 9.26 16.41 12.64
C GLU A 101 10.26 15.63 11.80
N ARG A 102 9.97 14.34 11.55
CA ARG A 102 10.80 13.46 10.71
C ARG A 102 10.04 12.23 10.25
N ILE A 103 10.49 11.65 9.15
CA ILE A 103 10.05 10.33 8.68
C ILE A 103 11.24 9.37 8.87
N ALA A 104 11.04 8.32 9.67
CA ALA A 104 12.05 7.29 9.90
C ALA A 104 11.38 5.91 9.77
N PRO A 105 11.38 5.31 8.57
CA PRO A 105 10.68 4.05 8.31
C PRO A 105 11.01 2.98 9.36
N PRO A 106 10.01 2.26 9.90
CA PRO A 106 8.60 2.22 9.49
C PRO A 106 7.69 3.25 10.19
N CYS A 107 8.25 4.27 10.85
CA CYS A 107 7.50 5.22 11.66
C CYS A 107 7.60 6.67 11.17
N VAL A 108 6.62 7.48 11.55
CA VAL A 108 6.46 8.90 11.25
C VAL A 108 6.32 9.63 12.58
N TYR A 109 7.09 10.71 12.73
CA TYR A 109 7.12 11.53 13.92
C TYR A 109 6.38 12.83 13.61
N LEU A 110 5.25 13.03 14.26
CA LEU A 110 4.40 14.20 14.14
C LEU A 110 4.40 14.98 15.45
N LYS A 111 4.16 16.28 15.37
CA LYS A 111 3.96 17.15 16.53
C LYS A 111 2.59 17.80 16.44
N LYS A 112 1.76 17.60 17.46
CA LYS A 112 0.43 18.22 17.63
C LYS A 112 0.43 19.09 18.87
N ILE A 113 0.33 20.42 18.72
CA ILE A 113 0.11 21.37 19.84
C ILE A 113 0.94 21.02 21.10
N GLU A 114 2.25 20.86 20.91
CA GLU A 114 3.26 20.48 21.94
C GLU A 114 3.39 18.99 22.33
N GLN A 115 2.55 18.10 21.84
CA GLN A 115 2.72 16.66 22.00
C GLN A 115 3.38 16.05 20.77
N SER A 116 4.44 15.27 20.99
CA SER A 116 5.06 14.45 19.94
C SER A 116 4.32 13.12 19.85
N GLU A 117 3.83 12.81 18.66
CA GLU A 117 3.09 11.59 18.34
C GLU A 117 3.91 10.76 17.35
N ILE A 118 4.07 9.47 17.65
CA ILE A 118 4.82 8.53 16.82
C ILE A 118 3.83 7.55 16.24
N LEU A 119 3.66 7.60 14.93
CA LEU A 119 2.79 6.69 14.19
C LEU A 119 3.67 5.70 13.43
N CYS A 120 3.44 4.41 13.59
CA CYS A 120 4.19 3.38 12.87
C CYS A 120 3.27 2.64 11.91
N LEU A 121 3.83 2.18 10.79
CA LEU A 121 3.15 1.23 9.92
C LEU A 121 2.80 -0.02 10.73
N SER A 122 1.53 -0.37 10.75
CA SER A 122 1.08 -1.67 11.22
C SER A 122 1.69 -2.73 10.31
N LYS A 123 2.41 -3.69 10.91
CA LYS A 123 2.87 -4.86 10.15
C LYS A 123 1.62 -5.57 9.65
N GLY A 124 1.44 -5.65 8.33
CA GLY A 124 0.32 -6.38 7.73
C GLY A 124 0.23 -7.76 8.35
N GLN A 125 -0.91 -8.03 8.98
CA GLN A 125 -1.34 -9.39 9.33
C GLN A 125 -1.96 -10.03 8.09
#